data_AF-A0A024EI27-F1
#
_entry.id   AF-A0A024EI27-F1
#
_cell.length_a   1.000
_cell.length_b   1.000
_cell.length_c   1.000
_cell.angle_alpha   90.00
_cell.angle_beta   90.00
_cell.angle_gamma   90.00
#
_symmetry.space_group_name_H-M   'P 1'
#
loop_
_entity.id
_entity.type
_entity.pdbx_description
1 polymer ?
#
loop_
_entity_poly.entity_id
_entity_poly.type
_entity_poly.pdbx_seq_one_letter_code
_entity_poly.pdbx_strand_id
1 'polypeptide(L)'
;MSALETFVADAQHCAALFRLGRDVEASLVMIELVGEVHPAFDSTPQASQQQWAFLLSKMFACQEAQNWLALADYLEYELVELLTESLSV
;
A
#
# COMPACT_ATOMS: atom_id res chain seq x y z
N MET A 1 -8.44 -12.78 -11.48
CA MET A 1 -8.44 -11.75 -10.43
C MET A 1 -8.53 -10.40 -11.10
N SER A 2 -9.36 -9.50 -10.58
CA SER A 2 -9.37 -8.09 -11.00
C SER A 2 -8.08 -7.40 -10.53
N ALA A 3 -7.77 -6.23 -11.10
CA ALA A 3 -6.61 -5.44 -10.66
C ALA A 3 -6.70 -5.09 -9.16
N LEU A 4 -7.90 -4.74 -8.68
CA LEU A 4 -8.16 -4.46 -7.27
C LEU A 4 -7.87 -5.68 -6.38
N GLU A 5 -8.32 -6.88 -6.76
CA GLU A 5 -8.05 -8.11 -6.00
C GLU A 5 -6.56 -8.41 -5.91
N THR A 6 -5.81 -8.16 -6.98
CA THR A 6 -4.35 -8.32 -6.98
C THR A 6 -3.69 -7.30 -6.05
N PHE A 7 -4.03 -6.02 -6.14
CA PHE A 7 -3.45 -4.98 -5.27
C PHE A 7 -3.70 -5.24 -3.77
N VAL A 8 -4.91 -5.68 -3.42
CA VAL A 8 -5.25 -6.04 -2.03
C VAL A 8 -4.43 -7.24 -1.57
N ALA A 9 -4.31 -8.28 -2.40
CA ALA A 9 -3.51 -9.45 -2.06
C ALA A 9 -2.02 -9.12 -1.88
N ASP A 10 -1.46 -8.30 -2.76
CA ASP A 10 -0.06 -7.88 -2.72
C ASP A 10 0.24 -6.98 -1.50
N ALA A 11 -0.69 -6.09 -1.15
CA ALA A 11 -0.60 -5.27 0.06
C ALA A 11 -0.59 -6.12 1.33
N GLN A 12 -1.51 -7.09 1.44
CA GLN A 12 -1.57 -8.03 2.56
C GLN A 12 -0.32 -8.92 2.63
N HIS A 13 0.18 -9.37 1.48
CA HIS A 13 1.42 -10.14 1.42
C HIS A 13 2.62 -9.33 1.91
N CYS A 14 2.76 -8.09 1.44
CA CYS A 14 3.81 -7.17 1.88
C CYS A 14 3.73 -6.91 3.39
N ALA A 15 2.53 -6.65 3.93
CA ALA A 15 2.30 -6.49 5.36
C ALA A 15 2.75 -7.71 6.18
N ALA A 16 2.41 -8.92 5.72
CA ALA A 16 2.81 -10.16 6.38
C ALA A 16 4.35 -10.31 6.43
N LEU A 17 5.06 -9.94 5.36
CA LEU A 17 6.52 -9.96 5.34
C LEU A 17 7.13 -9.02 6.38
N PHE A 18 6.63 -7.78 6.50
CA PHE A 18 7.09 -6.85 7.52
C PHE A 18 6.84 -7.39 8.95
N ARG A 19 5.67 -8.00 9.21
CA ARG A 19 5.37 -8.61 10.51
C ARG A 19 6.26 -9.80 10.85
N LEU A 20 6.70 -10.54 9.83
CA LEU A 20 7.66 -11.64 9.98
C LEU A 20 9.12 -11.17 10.10
N GLY A 21 9.37 -9.85 10.09
CA GLY A 21 10.71 -9.29 10.15
C GLY A 21 11.53 -9.50 8.87
N ARG A 22 10.87 -9.74 7.72
CA ARG A 22 11.50 -9.86 6.39
C ARG A 22 11.52 -8.49 5.69
N ASP A 23 12.00 -7.46 6.39
CA ASP A 23 11.94 -6.06 5.96
C ASP A 23 12.64 -5.79 4.63
N VAL A 24 13.78 -6.44 4.35
CA VAL A 24 14.48 -6.31 3.07
C VAL A 24 13.62 -6.78 1.90
N GLU A 25 12.98 -7.93 2.03
CA GLU A 25 12.11 -8.49 0.98
C GLU A 25 10.79 -7.74 0.89
N ALA A 26 10.19 -7.41 2.03
CA ALA A 26 8.98 -6.60 2.08
C ALA A 26 9.19 -5.25 1.39
N SER A 27 10.37 -4.64 1.54
CA SER A 27 10.72 -3.38 0.86
C SER A 27 10.78 -3.52 -0.66
N LEU A 28 11.29 -4.64 -1.18
CA LEU A 28 11.28 -4.93 -2.63
C LEU A 28 9.86 -5.12 -3.14
N VAL A 29 9.06 -5.92 -2.43
CA VAL A 29 7.64 -6.12 -2.76
C VAL A 29 6.87 -4.79 -2.71
N MET A 30 7.16 -3.91 -1.74
CA MET A 30 6.49 -2.63 -1.62
C MET A 30 6.82 -1.68 -2.77
N ILE A 31 8.04 -1.72 -3.31
CA ILE A 31 8.42 -0.93 -4.50
C ILE A 31 7.58 -1.35 -5.71
N GLU A 32 7.44 -2.66 -5.93
CA GLU A 32 6.61 -3.20 -7.01
C GLU A 32 5.13 -2.83 -6.81
N LEU A 33 4.59 -3.05 -5.61
CA LEU A 33 3.21 -2.71 -5.26
C LEU A 33 2.90 -1.22 -5.52
N VAL A 34 3.74 -0.31 -5.01
CA VAL A 34 3.54 1.14 -5.19
C VAL A 34 3.65 1.52 -6.68
N GLY A 35 4.57 0.90 -7.41
CA GLY A 35 4.75 1.11 -8.85
C GLY A 35 3.52 0.73 -9.67
N GLU A 36 2.84 -0.35 -9.30
CA GLU A 36 1.62 -0.82 -9.97
C GLU A 36 0.36 -0.06 -9.51
N VAL A 37 0.27 0.28 -8.22
CA VAL A 37 -0.89 0.99 -7.65
C VAL A 37 -0.93 2.46 -8.06
N HIS A 38 0.22 3.14 -8.12
CA HIS A 38 0.26 4.59 -8.35
C HIS A 38 -0.44 5.02 -9.66
N PRO A 39 -0.21 4.39 -10.83
CA PRO A 39 -0.91 4.72 -12.07
C PRO A 39 -2.43 4.51 -12.01
N ALA A 40 -2.93 3.59 -11.18
CA ALA A 40 -4.36 3.37 -11.02
C ALA A 40 -5.05 4.59 -10.39
N PHE A 41 -4.35 5.36 -9.56
CA PHE A 41 -4.87 6.58 -8.94
C PHE A 41 -4.90 7.78 -9.88
N ASP A 42 -4.12 7.80 -10.96
CA ASP A 42 -4.07 8.94 -11.91
C ASP A 42 -5.44 9.25 -12.54
N SER A 43 -6.31 8.24 -12.65
CA SER A 43 -7.65 8.36 -13.21
C SER A 43 -8.76 8.51 -12.16
N THR A 44 -8.42 8.51 -10.86
CA THR A 44 -9.39 8.67 -9.76
C THR A 44 -9.69 10.14 -9.48
N PRO A 45 -10.79 10.48 -8.77
CA PRO A 45 -11.05 11.84 -8.33
C PRO A 45 -9.89 12.43 -7.51
N GLN A 46 -9.70 13.76 -7.59
CA GLN A 46 -8.59 14.44 -6.92
C GLN A 46 -8.54 14.18 -5.40
N ALA A 47 -9.69 13.99 -4.75
CA ALA A 47 -9.74 13.65 -3.33
C ALA A 47 -9.06 12.29 -3.03
N SER A 48 -9.33 11.26 -3.84
CA SER A 48 -8.69 9.94 -3.74
C SER A 48 -7.19 10.01 -4.04
N GLN A 49 -6.77 10.81 -5.03
CA GLN A 49 -5.35 11.05 -5.31
C GLN A 49 -4.62 11.68 -4.11
N GLN A 50 -5.26 12.65 -3.44
CA GLN A 50 -4.69 13.29 -2.25
C GLN A 50 -4.61 12.34 -1.06
N GLN A 51 -5.62 11.50 -0.87
CA GLN A 51 -5.62 10.46 0.16
C GLN A 51 -4.52 9.42 -0.09
N TRP A 52 -4.32 9.01 -1.34
CA TRP A 52 -3.21 8.14 -1.75
C TRP A 52 -1.85 8.75 -1.42
N ALA A 53 -1.60 10.00 -1.85
CA ALA A 53 -0.35 10.70 -1.56
C ALA A 53 -0.11 10.85 -0.05
N PHE A 54 -1.16 11.14 0.72
CA PHE A 54 -1.09 11.23 2.18
C PHE A 54 -0.73 9.89 2.81
N LEU A 55 -1.41 8.81 2.45
CA LEU A 55 -1.14 7.47 2.98
C LEU A 55 0.28 7.01 2.62
N LEU A 56 0.71 7.22 1.37
CA LEU A 56 2.06 6.91 0.92
C LEU A 56 3.13 7.63 1.75
N SER A 57 2.90 8.90 2.11
CA SER A 57 3.79 9.65 2.99
C SER A 57 3.91 9.05 4.40
N LYS A 58 2.80 8.50 4.95
CA LYS A 58 2.80 7.82 6.25
C LYS A 58 3.60 6.54 6.19
N MET A 59 3.40 5.74 5.14
CA MET A 59 4.16 4.51 4.93
C MET A 59 5.66 4.78 4.80
N PHE A 60 6.08 5.79 4.04
CA PHE A 60 7.49 6.17 3.94
C PHE A 60 8.07 6.68 5.25
N ALA A 61 7.31 7.46 6.03
CA ALA A 61 7.75 7.87 7.37
C ALA A 61 7.97 6.67 8.30
N CYS A 62 7.11 5.64 8.22
CA CYS A 62 7.32 4.39 8.95
C CYS A 62 8.57 3.65 8.47
N GLN A 63 8.84 3.61 7.17
CA GLN A 63 10.07 3.01 6.64
C GLN A 63 11.33 3.72 7.14
N GLU A 64 11.37 5.06 7.08
CA GLU A 64 12.50 5.85 7.57
C GLU A 64 12.76 5.62 9.06
N ALA A 65 11.69 5.49 9.85
CA ALA A 65 11.75 5.21 11.28
C ALA A 65 11.96 3.73 11.63
N GLN A 66 12.07 2.83 10.63
CA GLN A 66 12.10 1.38 10.80
C GLN A 66 10.92 0.81 11.62
N ASN A 67 9.78 1.49 11.56
CA ASN A 67 8.56 1.09 12.26
C ASN A 67 7.76 0.10 11.39
N TRP A 68 8.27 -1.13 11.31
CA TRP A 68 7.75 -2.16 10.41
C TRP A 68 6.35 -2.65 10.79
N LEU A 69 6.00 -2.64 12.08
CA LEU A 69 4.66 -3.03 12.51
C LEU A 69 3.61 -2.00 12.10
N ALA A 70 3.88 -0.71 12.32
CA ALA A 70 2.95 0.34 11.88
C ALA A 70 2.86 0.41 10.34
N LEU A 71 3.97 0.18 9.63
CA LEU A 71 3.95 0.07 8.17
C LEU A 71 3.07 -1.09 7.70
N ALA A 72 3.17 -2.25 8.35
CA ALA A 72 2.33 -3.41 8.03
C ALA A 72 0.85 -3.14 8.29
N ASP A 73 0.51 -2.37 9.32
CA ASP A 73 -0.88 -1.96 9.57
C ASP A 73 -1.41 -1.08 8.44
N TYR A 74 -0.65 -0.04 8.03
CA TYR A 74 -1.02 0.80 6.88
C TYR A 74 -1.22 0.03 5.59
N LEU A 75 -0.39 -0.98 5.32
CA LEU A 75 -0.50 -1.82 4.13
C LEU A 75 -1.73 -2.74 4.19
N GLU A 76 -2.04 -3.33 5.35
CA GLU A 76 -3.12 -4.31 5.48
C GLU A 76 -4.52 -3.68 5.61
N TYR A 77 -4.61 -2.49 6.23
CA TYR A 77 -5.89 -1.86 6.55
C TYR A 77 -6.13 -0.62 5.72
N GLU A 78 -5.41 0.48 5.96
CA GLU A 78 -5.70 1.78 5.33
C GLU A 78 -5.49 1.74 3.81
N LEU A 79 -4.49 1.03 3.31
CA LEU A 79 -4.27 0.86 1.88
C LEU A 79 -5.38 0.02 1.25
N VAL A 80 -5.76 -1.09 1.88
CA VAL A 80 -6.83 -1.97 1.39
C VAL A 80 -8.17 -1.23 1.37
N GLU A 81 -8.47 -0.44 2.40
CA GLU A 81 -9.65 0.42 2.46
C GLU A 81 -9.64 1.44 1.32
N LEU A 82 -8.55 2.20 1.16
CA LEU A 82 -8.43 3.22 0.12
C LEU A 82 -8.55 2.62 -1.30
N LEU A 83 -7.92 1.48 -1.56
CA LEU A 83 -8.02 0.75 -2.83
C LEU A 83 -9.46 0.34 -3.10
N THR A 84 -10.14 -0.21 -2.10
CA THR A 84 -11.52 -0.67 -2.22
C THR A 84 -12.47 0.50 -2.47
N GLU A 85 -12.32 1.61 -1.76
CA GLU A 85 -13.17 2.80 -1.93
C GLU A 85 -12.92 3.54 -3.24
N SER A 86 -11.67 3.58 -3.71
CA SER A 86 -11.28 4.39 -4.87
C SER A 86 -11.34 3.67 -6.20
N LEU A 87 -11.22 2.33 -6.19
CA LEU A 87 -11.12 1.50 -7.40
C LEU A 87 -12.24 0.46 -7.52
N SER A 88 -13.21 0.42 -6.58
CA SER A 88 -14.45 -0.30 -6.82
C SER A 88 -15.25 0.42 -7.91
N VAL A 89 -15.49 -0.29 -9.01
CA VAL A 89 -16.28 0.18 -10.16
C VAL A 89 -17.77 0.14 -9.85
#